data_AF-A0A926R461-F1
#
_entry.id   AF-A0A926R461-F1
#
_cell.length_a   1.000
_cell.length_b   1.000
_cell.length_c   1.000
_cell.angle_alpha   90.00
_cell.angle_beta   90.00
_cell.angle_gamma   90.00
#
_symmetry.space_group_name_H-M   'P 1'
#
loop_
_entity.id
_entity.type
_entity.pdbx_description
1 polymer ?
#
loop_
_entity_poly.entity_id
_entity_poly.type
_entity_poly.pdbx_seq_one_letter_code
_entity_poly.pdbx_strand_id
1 'polypeptide(L)'
;MPFFTTNFLFLSSLILLFTHYIYVKRNINNDRDNILLSINKKIGLFDSNNRFLIRFGFLCIILLLLSRYIYNPGEINNTLEEGLPIWYSLITGLNIFYIIPFILIFSKSLFNKENKINYHTLLIFFVLILIASIGSNRRDVIFFGLINIMIIYQILFLMGREIISKKNFLKISIIIVSFILFYDQLLKFNYVYLYERGQSDKRSFSENVISFKNSFSKYFNSNEYSYYIQKIDKQIGTSYGDYYENILYERLSVIEYADNIFYNKKQYFSENEIDVIKSHQIGRLISIFPSPLINLINKKFDKKEYIFETTASKINNWFNPFYVSRNDVGSFIAEAYFLFGYFSFIILIIFSTIYFYIIDSFFSKSNGIFSIILLITLFHSSTHMAIIFAAPSFDTLIYNLRNIIQIIILFKIFEWVSTKFTNKK
;
A
#
# COMPACT_ATOMS: atom_id res chain seq x y z
N MET A 1 -11.21 -28.59 -5.51
CA MET A 1 -11.17 -27.15 -5.20
C MET A 1 -10.00 -26.47 -5.91
N PRO A 2 -8.74 -26.96 -5.81
CA PRO A 2 -7.58 -26.27 -6.40
C PRO A 2 -7.71 -25.99 -7.91
N PHE A 3 -8.21 -26.96 -8.69
CA PHE A 3 -8.41 -26.79 -10.14
C PHE A 3 -9.45 -25.70 -10.47
N PHE A 4 -10.52 -25.57 -9.69
CA PHE A 4 -11.50 -24.49 -9.87
C PHE A 4 -10.86 -23.14 -9.58
N THR A 5 -10.16 -23.03 -8.46
CA THR A 5 -9.49 -21.80 -8.01
C THR A 5 -8.47 -21.31 -9.04
N THR A 6 -7.59 -22.20 -9.51
CA THR A 6 -6.60 -21.86 -10.52
C THR A 6 -7.27 -21.42 -11.83
N ASN A 7 -8.29 -22.14 -12.31
CA ASN A 7 -9.00 -21.77 -13.54
C ASN A 7 -9.74 -20.45 -13.41
N PHE A 8 -10.37 -20.20 -12.26
CA PHE A 8 -11.10 -18.97 -12.00
C PHE A 8 -10.16 -17.76 -11.97
N LEU A 9 -9.03 -17.86 -11.27
CA LEU A 9 -8.03 -16.79 -11.21
C LEU A 9 -7.35 -16.56 -12.57
N PHE A 10 -7.05 -17.65 -13.30
CA PHE A 10 -6.51 -17.56 -14.66
C PHE A 10 -7.47 -16.84 -15.62
N LEU A 11 -8.76 -17.22 -15.60
CA LEU A 11 -9.79 -16.54 -16.38
C LEU A 11 -9.92 -15.07 -15.98
N SER A 12 -9.86 -14.76 -14.68
CA SER A 12 -9.86 -13.38 -14.19
C SER A 12 -8.70 -12.56 -14.76
N SER A 13 -7.49 -13.15 -14.83
CA SER A 13 -6.32 -12.50 -15.46
C SER A 13 -6.53 -12.28 -16.95
N LEU A 14 -7.10 -13.25 -17.68
CA LEU A 14 -7.42 -13.07 -19.10
C LEU A 14 -8.44 -11.94 -19.32
N ILE A 15 -9.48 -11.86 -18.48
CA ILE A 15 -10.48 -10.79 -18.54
C ILE A 15 -9.82 -9.43 -18.28
N LEU A 16 -8.93 -9.34 -17.30
CA LEU A 16 -8.19 -8.10 -17.01
C LEU A 16 -7.33 -7.66 -18.21
N LEU A 17 -6.59 -8.59 -18.82
CA LEU A 17 -5.78 -8.32 -20.02
C LEU A 17 -6.65 -7.88 -21.20
N PHE A 18 -7.77 -8.56 -21.42
CA PHE A 18 -8.70 -8.22 -22.49
C PHE A 18 -9.35 -6.84 -22.27
N THR A 19 -9.75 -6.53 -21.03
CA THR A 19 -10.30 -5.21 -20.67
C THR A 19 -9.26 -4.11 -20.90
N HIS A 20 -8.01 -4.34 -20.51
CA HIS A 20 -6.91 -3.42 -20.76
C HIS A 20 -6.67 -3.21 -22.27
N TYR A 21 -6.65 -4.29 -23.06
CA TYR A 21 -6.51 -4.21 -24.51
C TYR A 21 -7.62 -3.37 -25.16
N ILE A 22 -8.88 -3.60 -24.80
CA ILE A 22 -10.01 -2.78 -25.27
C ILE A 22 -9.83 -1.31 -24.88
N TYR A 23 -9.49 -1.06 -23.62
CA TYR A 23 -9.28 0.28 -23.10
C TYR A 23 -8.19 1.03 -23.87
N VAL A 24 -7.03 0.41 -24.06
CA VAL A 24 -5.89 0.97 -24.80
C VAL A 24 -6.26 1.23 -26.25
N LYS A 25 -6.88 0.27 -26.95
CA LYS A 25 -7.29 0.43 -28.35
C LYS A 25 -8.26 1.58 -28.54
N ARG A 26 -9.20 1.78 -27.60
CA ARG A 26 -10.15 2.89 -27.63
C ARG A 26 -9.49 4.25 -27.34
N ASN A 27 -8.52 4.30 -26.44
CA ASN A 27 -7.86 5.55 -26.04
C ASN A 27 -6.68 5.95 -26.94
N ILE A 28 -6.05 5.02 -27.64
CA ILE A 28 -5.07 5.36 -28.69
C ILE A 28 -5.77 6.08 -29.85
N ASN A 29 -6.99 5.67 -30.19
CA ASN A 29 -7.73 6.24 -31.31
C ASN A 29 -8.39 7.59 -31.00
N ASN A 30 -8.39 8.03 -29.73
CA ASN A 30 -8.98 9.29 -29.30
C ASN A 30 -7.88 10.20 -28.74
N ASP A 31 -7.36 11.12 -29.56
CA ASP A 31 -6.37 12.13 -29.15
C ASP A 31 -6.92 13.20 -28.18
N ARG A 32 -8.16 13.05 -27.70
CA ARG A 32 -8.77 14.00 -26.77
C ARG A 32 -8.32 13.70 -25.35
N ASP A 33 -7.87 14.74 -24.65
CA ASP A 33 -7.67 14.69 -23.21
C ASP A 33 -8.94 14.15 -22.54
N ASN A 34 -8.78 13.12 -21.72
CA ASN A 34 -9.89 12.62 -20.92
C ASN A 34 -10.31 13.70 -19.88
N ILE A 35 -11.57 13.67 -19.42
CA ILE A 35 -12.12 14.71 -18.53
C ILE A 35 -11.26 14.85 -17.26
N LEU A 36 -10.84 13.73 -16.66
CA LEU A 36 -10.00 13.75 -15.47
C LEU A 36 -8.62 14.37 -15.73
N LEU A 37 -8.00 14.11 -16.87
CA LEU A 37 -6.72 14.71 -17.27
C LEU A 37 -6.88 16.22 -17.41
N SER A 38 -7.98 16.69 -17.99
CA SER A 38 -8.27 18.13 -18.09
C SER A 38 -8.43 18.78 -16.71
N ILE A 39 -9.08 18.10 -15.77
CA ILE A 39 -9.22 18.54 -14.37
C ILE A 39 -7.85 18.56 -13.68
N ASN A 40 -7.05 17.50 -13.84
CA ASN A 40 -5.72 17.38 -13.25
C ASN A 40 -4.76 18.46 -13.77
N LYS A 41 -4.84 18.81 -15.06
CA LYS A 41 -4.12 19.94 -15.67
C LYS A 41 -4.59 21.27 -15.06
N LYS A 42 -5.90 21.52 -14.96
CA LYS A 42 -6.45 22.76 -14.36
C LYS A 42 -6.06 22.96 -12.89
N ILE A 43 -5.98 21.88 -12.11
CA ILE A 43 -5.55 21.92 -10.71
C ILE A 43 -4.02 22.06 -10.60
N GLY A 44 -3.28 21.96 -11.72
CA GLY A 44 -1.82 22.12 -11.76
C GLY A 44 -1.06 20.94 -11.16
N LEU A 45 -1.55 19.70 -11.32
CA LEU A 45 -0.88 18.51 -10.75
C LEU A 45 0.43 18.15 -11.46
N PHE A 46 0.69 18.72 -12.62
CA PHE A 46 1.90 18.50 -13.41
C PHE A 46 2.99 19.56 -13.15
N ASP A 47 2.67 20.65 -12.46
CA ASP A 47 3.55 21.83 -12.36
C ASP A 47 4.47 21.84 -11.13
N SER A 48 4.54 20.74 -10.38
CA SER A 48 5.22 20.67 -9.08
C SER A 48 6.68 21.17 -9.10
N ASN A 49 7.02 22.07 -8.18
CA ASN A 49 8.36 22.66 -8.07
C ASN A 49 9.29 21.79 -7.20
N ASN A 50 10.47 21.42 -7.68
CA ASN A 50 11.45 20.64 -6.91
C ASN A 50 11.80 21.28 -5.55
N ARG A 51 11.86 22.62 -5.45
CA ARG A 51 12.11 23.29 -4.16
C ARG A 51 10.98 23.07 -3.16
N PHE A 52 9.73 23.09 -3.63
CA PHE A 52 8.57 22.76 -2.81
C PHE A 52 8.62 21.29 -2.40
N LEU A 53 8.84 20.37 -3.34
CA LEU A 53 8.91 18.93 -3.07
C LEU A 53 10.00 18.57 -2.06
N ILE A 54 11.17 19.21 -2.12
CA ILE A 54 12.24 19.00 -1.12
C ILE A 54 11.77 19.44 0.27
N ARG A 55 11.23 20.67 0.41
CA ARG A 55 10.76 21.19 1.70
C ARG A 55 9.61 20.34 2.25
N PHE A 56 8.69 19.95 1.39
CA PHE A 56 7.54 19.13 1.76
C PHE A 56 7.98 17.72 2.16
N GLY A 57 8.93 17.11 1.45
CA GLY A 57 9.54 15.84 1.84
C GLY A 57 10.19 15.89 3.23
N PHE A 58 10.94 16.96 3.54
CA PHE A 58 11.51 17.15 4.87
C PHE A 58 10.44 17.28 5.95
N LEU A 59 9.43 18.11 5.69
CA LEU A 59 8.30 18.28 6.60
C LEU A 59 7.64 16.93 6.90
N CYS A 60 7.32 16.13 5.88
CA CYS A 60 6.66 14.85 6.05
C CYS A 60 7.50 13.82 6.83
N ILE A 61 8.83 13.80 6.66
CA ILE A 61 9.69 12.92 7.45
C ILE A 61 9.78 13.40 8.91
N ILE A 62 9.86 14.71 9.14
CA ILE A 62 9.84 15.28 10.49
C ILE A 62 8.51 14.95 11.18
N LEU A 63 7.39 15.09 10.47
CA LEU A 63 6.06 14.75 10.98
C LEU A 63 5.93 13.25 11.27
N LEU A 64 6.51 12.38 10.44
CA LEU A 64 6.59 10.95 10.70
C LEU A 64 7.34 10.66 12.01
N LEU A 65 8.48 11.32 12.24
CA LEU A 65 9.24 11.21 13.49
C LEU A 65 8.43 11.72 14.70
N LEU A 66 7.85 12.92 14.59
CA LEU A 66 7.08 13.56 15.66
C LEU A 66 5.83 12.77 16.04
N SER A 67 5.12 12.19 15.06
CA SER A 67 3.92 11.38 15.31
C SER A 67 4.19 10.22 16.28
N ARG A 68 5.42 9.71 16.29
CA ARG A 68 5.84 8.57 17.12
C ARG A 68 6.52 8.98 18.42
N TYR A 69 7.11 10.17 18.43
CA TYR A 69 7.68 10.74 19.65
C TYR A 69 6.58 11.28 20.59
N ILE A 70 5.56 11.91 20.02
CA ILE A 70 4.51 12.62 20.79
C ILE A 70 3.43 11.66 21.31
N TYR A 71 3.19 10.53 20.64
CA TYR A 71 2.09 9.63 20.98
C TYR A 71 2.56 8.19 21.11
N ASN A 72 2.45 7.62 22.32
CA ASN A 72 2.80 6.23 22.58
C ASN A 72 1.67 5.33 22.01
N PRO A 73 1.94 4.27 21.22
CA PRO A 73 0.87 3.51 20.58
C PRO A 73 -0.08 2.81 21.58
N GLY A 74 0.37 2.55 22.81
CA GLY A 74 -0.45 2.03 23.89
C GLY A 74 -1.59 2.96 24.33
N GLU A 75 -1.43 4.27 24.17
CA GLU A 75 -2.47 5.26 24.45
C GLU A 75 -3.48 5.40 23.29
N ILE A 76 -3.09 4.99 22.07
CA ILE A 76 -3.97 4.98 20.89
C ILE A 76 -5.09 3.97 21.10
N ASN A 77 -4.78 2.79 21.62
CA ASN A 77 -5.77 1.73 21.78
C ASN A 77 -6.89 2.09 22.77
N ASN A 78 -6.58 2.90 23.79
CA ASN A 78 -7.56 3.38 24.77
C ASN A 78 -8.34 4.63 24.27
N THR A 79 -7.75 5.42 23.37
CA THR A 79 -8.40 6.63 22.79
C THR A 79 -9.19 6.36 21.51
N LEU A 80 -9.21 5.12 21.02
CA LEU A 80 -10.05 4.71 19.88
C LEU A 80 -11.55 4.73 20.20
N GLU A 81 -11.94 4.73 21.49
CA GLU A 81 -13.34 4.94 21.89
C GLU A 81 -13.80 6.39 21.69
N GLU A 82 -12.91 7.38 21.89
CA GLU A 82 -13.23 8.82 21.79
C GLU A 82 -12.82 9.45 20.45
N GLY A 83 -11.97 8.76 19.68
CA GLY A 83 -11.46 9.23 18.40
C GLY A 83 -10.13 9.98 18.54
N LEU A 84 -9.24 9.80 17.56
CA LEU A 84 -7.94 10.44 17.55
C LEU A 84 -8.09 11.97 17.38
N PRO A 85 -7.26 12.78 18.07
CA PRO A 85 -7.23 14.23 17.85
C PRO A 85 -7.03 14.59 16.37
N ILE A 86 -7.70 15.66 15.92
CA ILE A 86 -7.66 16.11 14.51
C ILE A 86 -6.22 16.35 14.05
N TRP A 87 -5.39 16.98 14.88
CA TRP A 87 -3.99 17.26 14.56
C TRP A 87 -3.20 15.96 14.34
N TYR A 88 -3.42 14.92 15.13
CA TYR A 88 -2.74 13.63 14.97
C TYR A 88 -3.19 12.92 13.70
N SER A 89 -4.50 12.97 13.42
CA SER A 89 -5.07 12.46 12.16
C SER A 89 -4.50 13.19 10.93
N LEU A 90 -4.24 14.49 11.03
CA LEU A 90 -3.58 15.27 9.98
C LEU A 90 -2.11 14.88 9.81
N ILE A 91 -1.35 14.79 10.90
CA ILE A 91 0.06 14.39 10.86
C ILE A 91 0.21 12.98 10.26
N THR A 92 -0.60 12.03 10.73
CA THR A 92 -0.59 10.65 10.22
C THR A 92 -1.03 10.57 8.76
N GLY A 93 -1.99 11.39 8.33
CA GLY A 93 -2.39 11.52 6.92
C GLY A 93 -1.27 12.03 6.01
N LEU A 94 -0.35 12.85 6.53
CA LEU A 94 0.79 13.38 5.76
C LEU A 94 1.97 12.42 5.66
N ASN A 95 2.01 11.38 6.50
CA ASN A 95 3.08 10.39 6.45
C ASN A 95 3.21 9.78 5.05
N ILE A 96 2.12 9.61 4.30
CA ILE A 96 2.15 9.06 2.94
C ILE A 96 3.16 9.75 1.99
N PHE A 97 3.45 11.04 2.23
CA PHE A 97 4.36 11.83 1.41
C PHE A 97 5.84 11.68 1.80
N TYR A 98 6.20 10.84 2.79
CA TYR A 98 7.60 10.51 3.10
C TYR A 98 8.35 9.92 1.89
N ILE A 99 7.59 9.50 0.86
CA ILE A 99 8.05 8.86 -0.35
C ILE A 99 8.62 9.84 -1.41
N ILE A 100 8.27 11.12 -1.29
CA ILE A 100 8.70 12.19 -2.23
C ILE A 100 10.22 12.22 -2.45
N PRO A 101 11.07 12.11 -1.41
CA PRO A 101 12.52 11.98 -1.57
C PRO A 101 12.98 10.89 -2.54
N PHE A 102 12.31 9.74 -2.58
CA PHE A 102 12.64 8.65 -3.49
C PHE A 102 12.23 8.99 -4.93
N ILE A 103 11.07 9.63 -5.10
CA ILE A 103 10.60 10.09 -6.41
C ILE A 103 11.53 11.17 -6.99
N LEU A 104 12.02 12.05 -6.11
CA LEU A 104 12.93 13.14 -6.44
C LEU A 104 14.24 12.65 -7.11
N ILE A 105 14.69 11.43 -6.84
CA ILE A 105 15.85 10.82 -7.52
C ILE A 105 15.68 10.82 -9.05
N PHE A 106 14.43 10.66 -9.51
CA PHE A 106 14.09 10.60 -10.94
C PHE A 106 13.46 11.91 -11.44
N SER A 107 13.59 13.04 -10.72
CA SER A 107 12.90 14.28 -11.08
C SER A 107 13.23 14.77 -12.50
N LYS A 108 14.46 14.51 -12.97
CA LYS A 108 14.88 14.90 -14.32
C LYS A 108 14.12 14.13 -15.41
N SER A 109 14.01 12.80 -15.26
CA SER A 109 13.37 11.92 -16.25
C SER A 109 11.85 11.89 -16.14
N LEU A 110 11.30 12.24 -14.97
CA LEU A 110 9.84 12.30 -14.72
C LEU A 110 9.21 13.65 -15.08
N PHE A 111 9.88 14.76 -14.75
CA PHE A 111 9.31 16.11 -14.87
C PHE A 111 9.95 16.96 -15.98
N ASN A 112 10.94 16.45 -16.71
CA ASN A 112 11.73 17.20 -17.69
C ASN A 112 12.33 18.51 -17.13
N LYS A 113 12.65 18.54 -15.83
CA LYS A 113 13.24 19.71 -15.15
C LYS A 113 14.73 19.50 -14.91
N GLU A 114 15.54 20.50 -15.26
CA GLU A 114 17.02 20.44 -15.20
C GLU A 114 17.61 20.49 -13.77
N ASN A 115 16.78 20.72 -12.75
CA ASN A 115 17.25 20.91 -11.39
C ASN A 115 17.87 19.62 -10.83
N LYS A 116 19.21 19.61 -10.76
CA LYS A 116 20.00 18.57 -10.09
C LYS A 116 19.76 18.65 -8.59
N ILE A 117 19.22 17.58 -8.02
CA ILE A 117 19.12 17.45 -6.57
C ILE A 117 20.50 17.09 -6.03
N ASN A 118 20.92 17.77 -4.97
CA ASN A 118 22.21 17.50 -4.34
C ASN A 118 22.20 16.12 -3.68
N TYR A 119 23.21 15.30 -3.95
CA TYR A 119 23.40 13.99 -3.30
C TYR A 119 23.43 14.08 -1.78
N HIS A 120 23.93 15.18 -1.21
CA HIS A 120 23.87 15.42 0.23
C HIS A 120 22.43 15.52 0.75
N THR A 121 21.53 16.18 0.00
CA THR A 121 20.11 16.26 0.37
C THR A 121 19.46 14.88 0.35
N LEU A 122 19.75 14.06 -0.66
CA LEU A 122 19.26 12.68 -0.75
C LEU A 122 19.80 11.82 0.40
N LEU A 123 21.08 11.97 0.76
CA LEU A 123 21.68 11.27 1.89
C LEU A 123 21.00 11.63 3.21
N ILE A 124 20.74 12.92 3.45
CA ILE A 124 20.04 13.37 4.66
C ILE A 124 18.63 12.77 4.70
N PHE A 125 17.89 12.78 3.59
CA PHE A 125 16.58 12.12 3.53
C PHE A 125 16.67 10.65 3.91
N PHE A 126 17.62 9.93 3.34
CA PHE A 126 17.80 8.51 3.63
C PHE A 126 18.10 8.25 5.10
N VAL A 127 19.00 9.04 5.71
CA VAL A 127 19.32 8.93 7.14
C VAL A 127 18.10 9.22 8.01
N LEU A 128 17.33 10.27 7.72
CA LEU A 128 16.13 10.58 8.49
C LEU A 128 15.05 9.50 8.38
N ILE A 129 14.87 8.92 7.18
CA ILE A 129 13.94 7.81 6.95
C ILE A 129 14.40 6.56 7.71
N LEU A 130 15.71 6.26 7.73
CA LEU A 130 16.26 5.16 8.52
C LEU A 130 15.97 5.36 10.02
N ILE A 131 16.23 6.56 10.56
CA ILE A 131 15.94 6.89 11.95
C ILE A 131 14.45 6.73 12.24
N ALA A 132 13.58 7.25 11.35
CA ALA A 132 12.14 7.12 11.49
C ALA A 132 11.69 5.66 11.47
N SER A 133 12.23 4.84 10.56
CA SER A 133 11.90 3.42 10.44
C SER A 133 12.32 2.63 11.67
N ILE A 134 13.55 2.84 12.17
CA ILE A 134 14.08 2.15 13.34
C ILE A 134 13.28 2.54 14.59
N GLY A 135 13.14 3.83 14.88
CA GLY A 135 12.48 4.27 16.11
C GLY A 135 10.96 4.11 16.10
N SER A 136 10.34 3.95 14.93
CA SER A 136 8.94 3.52 14.82
C SER A 136 8.76 2.00 14.71
N ASN A 137 9.85 1.23 14.68
CA ASN A 137 9.84 -0.21 14.48
C ASN A 137 9.08 -0.63 13.20
N ARG A 138 9.18 0.20 12.15
CA ARG A 138 8.49 0.04 10.85
C ARG A 138 9.47 -0.16 9.71
N ARG A 139 9.86 -1.40 9.46
CA ARG A 139 10.72 -1.74 8.32
C ARG A 139 10.12 -1.38 6.97
N ASP A 140 8.79 -1.42 6.87
CA ASP A 140 8.04 -1.17 5.64
C ASP A 140 8.34 0.21 5.09
N VAL A 141 8.61 1.21 5.94
CA VAL A 141 8.96 2.57 5.51
C VAL A 141 10.20 2.60 4.60
N ILE A 142 11.25 1.82 4.91
CA ILE A 142 12.47 1.75 4.09
C ILE A 142 12.20 0.96 2.81
N PHE A 143 11.61 -0.23 2.96
CA PHE A 143 11.39 -1.15 1.84
C PHE A 143 10.42 -0.55 0.81
N PHE A 144 9.37 0.14 1.24
CA PHE A 144 8.44 0.81 0.35
C PHE A 144 9.15 1.90 -0.46
N GLY A 145 10.05 2.67 0.15
CA GLY A 145 10.87 3.63 -0.59
C GLY A 145 11.73 3.00 -1.69
N LEU A 146 12.42 1.91 -1.37
CA LEU A 146 13.22 1.15 -2.34
C LEU A 146 12.38 0.53 -3.46
N ILE A 147 11.22 -0.04 -3.13
CA ILE A 147 10.31 -0.60 -4.13
C ILE A 147 9.77 0.49 -5.05
N ASN A 148 9.49 1.69 -4.53
CA ASN A 148 9.12 2.83 -5.38
C ASN A 148 10.21 3.20 -6.38
N ILE A 149 11.48 3.24 -5.94
CA ILE A 149 12.60 3.46 -6.87
C ILE A 149 12.56 2.42 -7.98
N MET A 150 12.41 1.13 -7.63
CA MET A 150 12.39 0.04 -8.61
C MET A 150 11.22 0.16 -9.59
N ILE A 151 10.01 0.46 -9.11
CA ILE A 151 8.81 0.62 -9.95
C ILE A 151 8.96 1.83 -10.87
N ILE A 152 9.40 2.98 -10.34
CA ILE A 152 9.62 4.19 -11.15
C ILE A 152 10.67 3.92 -12.22
N TYR A 153 11.78 3.27 -11.86
CA TYR A 153 12.81 2.88 -12.79
C TYR A 153 12.28 1.95 -13.88
N GLN A 154 11.49 0.94 -13.51
CA GLN A 154 10.86 0.02 -14.46
C GLN A 154 9.92 0.76 -15.42
N ILE A 155 9.10 1.70 -14.93
CA ILE A 155 8.23 2.52 -15.78
C ILE A 155 9.06 3.33 -16.77
N LEU A 156 10.09 4.03 -16.30
CA LEU A 156 10.97 4.83 -17.16
C LEU A 156 11.71 3.99 -18.21
N PHE A 157 12.15 2.79 -17.83
CA PHE A 157 12.77 1.83 -18.73
C PHE A 157 11.80 1.34 -19.80
N LEU A 158 10.59 0.91 -19.41
CA LEU A 158 9.54 0.46 -20.35
C LEU A 158 9.10 1.56 -21.32
N MET A 159 9.19 2.83 -20.91
CA MET A 159 8.95 3.98 -21.78
C MET A 159 10.13 4.36 -22.67
N GLY A 160 11.28 3.69 -22.55
CA GLY A 160 12.50 4.01 -23.30
C GLY A 160 13.19 5.31 -22.87
N ARG A 161 12.87 5.86 -21.68
CA ARG A 161 13.51 7.09 -21.15
C ARG A 161 14.83 6.83 -20.47
N GLU A 162 15.02 5.62 -19.97
CA GLU A 162 16.24 5.15 -19.35
C GLU A 162 16.75 3.96 -20.13
N ILE A 163 18.00 4.03 -20.61
CA ILE A 163 18.64 2.92 -21.32
C ILE A 163 19.60 2.24 -20.35
N ILE A 164 19.43 0.93 -20.18
CA ILE A 164 20.36 0.13 -19.37
C ILE A 164 21.67 -0.02 -20.16
N SER A 165 22.65 0.81 -19.84
CA SER A 165 24.02 0.60 -20.32
C SER A 165 24.59 -0.71 -19.77
N LYS A 166 25.57 -1.31 -20.47
CA LYS A 166 26.27 -2.52 -20.00
C LYS A 166 26.80 -2.38 -18.56
N LYS A 167 27.31 -1.19 -18.21
CA LYS A 167 27.80 -0.87 -16.86
C LYS A 167 26.67 -0.86 -15.82
N ASN A 168 25.50 -0.31 -16.16
CA ASN A 168 24.36 -0.30 -15.26
C ASN A 168 23.76 -1.70 -15.09
N PHE A 169 23.70 -2.49 -16.17
CA PHE A 169 23.30 -3.90 -16.11
C PHE A 169 24.16 -4.67 -15.12
N LEU A 170 25.49 -4.58 -15.25
CA LEU A 170 26.42 -5.28 -14.36
C LEU A 170 26.24 -4.85 -12.89
N LYS A 171 26.00 -3.56 -12.61
CA LYS A 171 25.68 -3.08 -11.25
C LYS A 171 24.39 -3.70 -10.70
N ILE A 172 23.33 -3.72 -11.50
CA ILE A 172 22.04 -4.32 -11.11
C ILE A 172 22.21 -5.83 -10.87
N SER A 173 22.94 -6.54 -11.75
CA SER A 173 23.24 -7.96 -11.58
C SER A 173 24.02 -8.24 -10.30
N ILE A 174 25.03 -7.43 -9.97
CA ILE A 174 25.77 -7.55 -8.70
C ILE A 174 24.83 -7.36 -7.51
N ILE A 175 23.92 -6.38 -7.55
CA ILE A 175 22.94 -6.16 -6.48
C ILE A 175 22.03 -7.38 -6.32
N ILE A 176 21.51 -7.94 -7.42
CA ILE A 176 20.63 -9.13 -7.41
C ILE A 176 21.39 -10.34 -6.86
N VAL A 177 22.59 -10.62 -7.35
CA VAL A 177 23.42 -11.74 -6.87
C VAL A 177 23.76 -11.56 -5.39
N SER A 178 24.10 -10.34 -4.96
CA SER A 178 24.34 -10.04 -3.54
C SER A 178 23.07 -10.31 -2.71
N PHE A 179 21.91 -9.89 -3.19
CA PHE A 179 20.65 -10.15 -2.49
C PHE A 179 20.37 -11.65 -2.34
N ILE A 180 20.64 -12.44 -3.39
CA ILE A 180 20.51 -13.91 -3.35
C ILE A 180 21.49 -14.51 -2.34
N LEU A 181 22.77 -14.09 -2.36
CA LEU A 181 23.79 -14.60 -1.45
C LEU A 181 23.51 -14.25 0.03
N PHE A 182 22.93 -13.08 0.29
CA PHE A 182 22.58 -12.63 1.64
C PHE A 182 21.13 -12.94 2.03
N TYR A 183 20.36 -13.61 1.18
CA TYR A 183 18.92 -13.82 1.38
C TYR A 183 18.62 -14.51 2.71
N ASP A 184 19.28 -15.62 3.00
CA ASP A 184 19.05 -16.38 4.24
C ASP A 184 19.36 -15.54 5.48
N GLN A 185 20.43 -14.73 5.44
CA GLN A 185 20.81 -13.88 6.55
C GLN A 185 19.78 -12.75 6.77
N LEU A 186 19.28 -12.16 5.68
CA LEU A 186 18.20 -11.16 5.73
C LEU A 186 16.90 -11.76 6.28
N LEU A 187 16.57 -13.00 5.88
CA LEU A 187 15.40 -13.72 6.36
C LEU A 187 15.50 -14.01 7.87
N LYS A 188 16.64 -14.54 8.32
CA LYS A 188 16.93 -14.80 9.74
C LYS A 188 16.80 -13.55 10.60
N PHE A 189 17.44 -12.45 10.18
CA PHE A 189 17.34 -11.17 10.89
C PHE A 189 15.90 -10.65 10.94
N ASN A 190 15.16 -10.80 9.83
CA ASN A 190 13.76 -10.40 9.73
C ASN A 190 12.87 -11.12 10.76
N TYR A 191 13.07 -12.41 10.99
CA TYR A 191 12.34 -13.16 12.03
C TYR A 191 12.62 -12.65 13.43
N VAL A 192 13.89 -12.47 13.79
CA VAL A 192 14.26 -11.95 15.12
C VAL A 192 13.66 -10.58 15.34
N TYR A 193 13.71 -9.72 14.32
CA TYR A 193 13.14 -8.39 14.37
C TYR A 193 11.60 -8.41 14.48
N LEU A 194 10.91 -9.33 13.78
CA LEU A 194 9.46 -9.51 13.90
C LEU A 194 9.03 -9.88 15.32
N TYR A 195 9.78 -10.78 15.97
CA TYR A 195 9.50 -11.16 17.35
C TYR A 195 9.63 -9.95 18.29
N GLU A 196 10.74 -9.23 18.19
CA GLU A 196 11.00 -8.03 18.99
C GLU A 196 9.93 -6.95 18.78
N ARG A 197 9.41 -6.85 17.56
CA ARG A 197 8.31 -5.95 17.20
C ARG A 197 6.98 -6.34 17.84
N GLY A 198 6.78 -7.57 18.31
CA GLY A 198 5.54 -7.98 18.99
C GLY A 198 5.15 -7.09 20.19
N GLN A 199 6.09 -6.32 20.74
CA GLN A 199 5.85 -5.36 21.83
C GLN A 199 6.05 -3.89 21.41
N SER A 200 6.20 -3.59 20.10
CA SER A 200 6.50 -2.23 19.62
C SER A 200 5.47 -1.20 20.04
N ASP A 201 4.21 -1.63 20.16
CA ASP A 201 3.10 -0.75 20.47
C ASP A 201 3.07 -0.32 21.94
N LYS A 202 3.86 -0.98 22.80
CA LYS A 202 4.01 -0.65 24.23
C LYS A 202 5.31 0.09 24.54
N ARG A 203 6.13 0.35 23.53
CA ARG A 203 7.48 0.91 23.67
C ARG A 203 7.54 2.32 23.09
N SER A 204 8.20 3.20 23.82
CA SER A 204 8.60 4.53 23.34
C SER A 204 9.59 4.44 22.18
N PHE A 205 9.80 5.56 21.48
CA PHE A 205 10.73 5.64 20.35
C PHE A 205 12.15 5.18 20.72
N SER A 206 12.68 5.62 21.87
CA SER A 206 14.02 5.23 22.35
C SER A 206 14.11 3.73 22.66
N GLU A 207 13.07 3.17 23.29
CA GLU A 207 13.00 1.73 23.57
C GLU A 207 12.93 0.89 22.29
N ASN A 208 12.26 1.38 21.24
CA ASN A 208 12.26 0.73 19.93
C ASN A 208 13.64 0.75 19.25
N VAL A 209 14.41 1.84 19.39
CA VAL A 209 15.81 1.89 18.92
C VAL A 209 16.67 0.86 19.68
N ILE A 210 16.50 0.76 21.00
CA ILE A 210 17.20 -0.23 21.83
C ILE A 210 16.81 -1.66 21.41
N SER A 211 15.52 -1.92 21.18
CA SER A 211 15.03 -3.21 20.71
C SER A 211 15.59 -3.60 19.33
N PHE A 212 15.70 -2.64 18.40
CA PHE A 212 16.36 -2.88 17.12
C PHE A 212 17.83 -3.27 17.31
N LYS A 213 18.56 -2.59 18.20
CA LYS A 213 19.94 -2.97 18.54
C LYS A 213 20.00 -4.38 19.15
N ASN A 214 19.08 -4.71 20.05
CA ASN A 214 18.99 -6.05 20.66
C ASN A 214 18.65 -7.13 19.63
N SER A 215 17.96 -6.79 18.53
CA SER A 215 17.70 -7.73 17.44
C SER A 215 19.00 -8.22 16.78
N PHE A 216 20.01 -7.34 16.66
CA PHE A 216 21.33 -7.75 16.17
C PHE A 216 22.03 -8.71 17.14
N SER A 217 22.04 -8.41 18.44
CA SER A 217 22.69 -9.31 19.42
C SER A 217 22.03 -10.69 19.46
N LYS A 218 20.70 -10.73 19.37
CA LYS A 218 19.91 -11.97 19.34
C LYS A 218 20.12 -12.79 18.06
N TYR A 219 20.27 -12.11 16.93
CA TYR A 219 20.57 -12.75 15.64
C TYR A 219 21.90 -13.52 15.66
N PHE A 220 22.91 -13.01 16.37
CA PHE A 220 24.20 -13.71 16.52
C PHE A 220 24.19 -14.83 17.57
N ASN A 221 23.13 -14.98 18.37
CA ASN A 221 22.99 -16.04 19.38
C ASN A 221 22.11 -17.20 18.88
N SER A 222 22.72 -18.35 18.61
CA SER A 222 22.04 -19.51 17.98
C SER A 222 20.87 -20.07 18.79
N ASN A 223 20.98 -20.08 20.12
CA ASN A 223 19.95 -20.66 20.99
C ASN A 223 18.70 -19.78 21.04
N GLU A 224 18.88 -18.46 21.15
CA GLU A 224 17.79 -17.49 21.13
C GLU A 224 17.10 -17.45 19.76
N TYR A 225 17.87 -17.50 18.67
CA TYR A 225 17.32 -17.56 17.32
C TYR A 225 16.35 -18.74 17.13
N SER A 226 16.78 -19.96 17.52
CA SER A 226 15.96 -21.17 17.37
C SER A 226 14.64 -21.10 18.15
N TYR A 227 14.66 -20.52 19.35
CA TYR A 227 13.47 -20.30 20.17
C TYR A 227 12.46 -19.33 19.51
N TYR A 228 12.95 -18.26 18.88
CA TYR A 228 12.09 -17.27 18.24
C TYR A 228 11.45 -17.76 16.94
N ILE A 229 12.18 -18.54 16.14
CA ILE A 229 11.65 -19.18 14.94
C ILE A 229 10.51 -20.12 15.30
N GLN A 230 10.70 -21.01 16.27
CA GLN A 230 9.64 -21.94 16.69
C GLN A 230 8.37 -21.23 17.19
N LYS A 231 8.50 -20.06 17.81
CA LYS A 231 7.34 -19.26 18.23
C LYS A 231 6.64 -18.58 17.06
N ILE A 232 7.40 -18.02 16.11
CA ILE A 232 6.83 -17.37 14.94
C ILE A 232 6.18 -18.39 14.02
N ASP A 233 6.82 -19.52 13.76
CA ASP A 233 6.27 -20.59 12.92
C ASP A 233 4.98 -21.16 13.53
N LYS A 234 4.90 -21.27 14.87
CA LYS A 234 3.63 -21.63 15.55
C LYS A 234 2.56 -20.55 15.49
N GLN A 235 2.90 -19.27 15.29
CA GLN A 235 1.93 -18.19 15.14
C GLN A 235 1.50 -17.98 13.69
N ILE A 236 2.38 -18.27 12.72
CA ILE A 236 2.13 -18.14 11.28
C ILE A 236 1.47 -19.43 10.74
N GLY A 237 2.01 -20.60 11.06
CA GLY A 237 1.52 -21.91 10.60
C GLY A 237 0.18 -22.36 11.20
N THR A 238 -0.41 -21.57 12.10
CA THR A 238 -1.79 -21.78 12.58
C THR A 238 -2.85 -21.07 11.74
N SER A 239 -2.45 -20.26 10.75
CA SER A 239 -3.40 -19.38 10.06
C SER A 239 -4.01 -20.00 8.81
N TYR A 240 -3.27 -20.74 7.98
CA TYR A 240 -3.80 -21.54 6.86
C TYR A 240 -2.77 -22.62 6.49
N GLY A 241 -3.24 -23.74 5.95
CA GLY A 241 -2.41 -24.95 5.77
C GLY A 241 -1.14 -24.70 4.96
N ASP A 242 -0.11 -25.52 5.20
CA ASP A 242 1.20 -25.46 4.55
C ASP A 242 1.10 -25.75 3.03
N TYR A 243 0.54 -24.82 2.24
CA TYR A 243 0.40 -24.94 0.78
C TYR A 243 1.76 -25.03 0.08
N TYR A 244 2.77 -24.41 0.68
CA TYR A 244 4.14 -24.42 0.21
C TYR A 244 5.10 -24.55 1.38
N GLU A 245 6.12 -25.40 1.24
CA GLU A 245 7.20 -25.52 2.25
C GLU A 245 8.03 -24.23 2.39
N ASN A 246 8.03 -23.38 1.35
CA ASN A 246 8.77 -22.12 1.35
C ASN A 246 7.83 -20.94 1.61
N ILE A 247 8.10 -20.21 2.69
CA ILE A 247 7.32 -19.05 3.13
C ILE A 247 7.24 -17.91 2.10
N LEU A 248 8.20 -17.78 1.19
CA LEU A 248 8.08 -16.81 0.08
C LEU A 248 6.98 -17.21 -0.88
N TYR A 249 6.87 -18.50 -1.22
CA TYR A 249 5.83 -18.98 -2.12
C TYR A 249 4.46 -18.91 -1.45
N GLU A 250 4.39 -19.23 -0.16
CA GLU A 250 3.19 -19.01 0.67
C GLU A 250 2.74 -17.53 0.62
N ARG A 251 3.66 -16.58 0.85
CA ARG A 251 3.35 -15.14 0.82
C ARG A 251 3.01 -14.58 -0.56
N LEU A 252 3.43 -15.24 -1.64
CA LEU A 252 3.12 -14.85 -3.01
C LEU A 252 1.87 -15.57 -3.55
N SER A 253 1.34 -16.56 -2.81
CA SER A 253 0.22 -17.37 -3.25
C SER A 253 -1.12 -16.70 -2.96
N VAL A 254 -1.65 -15.98 -3.95
CA VAL A 254 -3.06 -15.53 -3.94
C VAL A 254 -4.03 -16.72 -4.05
N ILE A 255 -3.54 -17.87 -4.52
CA ILE A 255 -4.34 -19.09 -4.71
C ILE A 255 -4.88 -19.60 -3.38
N GLU A 256 -4.07 -19.59 -2.33
CA GLU A 256 -4.46 -20.08 -1.00
C GLU A 256 -5.66 -19.31 -0.45
N TYR A 257 -5.60 -17.98 -0.46
CA TYR A 257 -6.69 -17.14 0.01
C TYR A 257 -7.97 -17.33 -0.82
N ALA A 258 -7.84 -17.47 -2.14
CA ALA A 258 -8.98 -17.73 -3.01
C ALA A 258 -9.58 -19.13 -2.79
N ASP A 259 -8.75 -20.17 -2.64
CA ASP A 259 -9.20 -21.55 -2.41
C ASP A 259 -9.94 -21.66 -1.08
N ASN A 260 -9.42 -21.02 -0.03
CA ASN A 260 -10.08 -20.96 1.27
C ASN A 260 -11.46 -20.30 1.16
N ILE A 261 -11.59 -19.15 0.49
CA ILE A 261 -12.88 -18.48 0.29
C ILE A 261 -13.87 -19.38 -0.48
N PHE A 262 -13.43 -20.05 -1.55
CA PHE A 262 -14.29 -20.92 -2.34
C PHE A 262 -14.70 -22.19 -1.60
N TYR A 263 -13.75 -22.82 -0.92
CA TYR A 263 -13.98 -23.98 -0.07
C TYR A 263 -15.03 -23.66 1.00
N ASN A 264 -14.81 -22.57 1.70
CA ASN A 264 -15.66 -22.09 2.78
C ASN A 264 -17.08 -21.79 2.32
N LYS A 265 -17.23 -21.09 1.18
CA LYS A 265 -18.54 -20.84 0.57
C LYS A 265 -19.31 -22.14 0.34
N LYS A 266 -18.66 -23.14 -0.25
CA LYS A 266 -19.31 -24.39 -0.65
C LYS A 266 -19.73 -25.22 0.55
N GLN A 267 -18.94 -25.24 1.61
CA GLN A 267 -19.14 -26.17 2.71
C GLN A 267 -20.03 -25.64 3.83
N TYR A 268 -20.04 -24.32 4.07
CA TYR A 268 -20.52 -23.81 5.36
C TYR A 268 -21.42 -22.59 5.29
N PHE A 269 -21.61 -21.99 4.12
CA PHE A 269 -22.47 -20.83 3.97
C PHE A 269 -23.78 -21.21 3.27
N SER A 270 -24.88 -21.03 3.98
CA SER A 270 -26.23 -20.92 3.41
C SER A 270 -26.45 -19.54 2.77
N GLU A 271 -27.51 -19.40 1.97
CA GLU A 271 -27.84 -18.12 1.33
C GLU A 271 -28.09 -16.99 2.34
N ASN A 272 -28.74 -17.28 3.47
CA ASN A 272 -28.97 -16.32 4.54
C ASN A 272 -27.66 -15.81 5.16
N GLU A 273 -26.68 -16.69 5.36
CA GLU A 273 -25.38 -16.31 5.91
C GLU A 273 -24.57 -15.49 4.90
N ILE A 274 -24.68 -15.80 3.61
CA ILE A 274 -24.12 -14.97 2.54
C ILE A 274 -24.72 -13.55 2.59
N ASP A 275 -26.03 -13.42 2.85
CA ASP A 275 -26.68 -12.12 2.96
C ASP A 275 -26.21 -11.31 4.18
N VAL A 276 -25.87 -11.97 5.29
CA VAL A 276 -25.17 -11.33 6.42
C VAL A 276 -23.82 -10.77 5.97
N ILE A 277 -23.02 -11.55 5.22
CA ILE A 277 -21.73 -11.06 4.69
C ILE A 277 -21.93 -9.92 3.69
N LYS A 278 -22.94 -9.97 2.81
CA LYS A 278 -23.29 -8.87 1.89
C LYS A 278 -23.66 -7.59 2.66
N SER A 279 -24.47 -7.71 3.71
CA SER A 279 -24.86 -6.56 4.54
C SER A 279 -23.63 -5.92 5.21
N HIS A 280 -22.68 -6.74 5.67
CA HIS A 280 -21.40 -6.26 6.21
C HIS A 280 -20.57 -5.54 5.16
N GLN A 281 -20.45 -6.10 3.95
CA GLN A 281 -19.75 -5.47 2.84
C GLN A 281 -20.35 -4.09 2.51
N ILE A 282 -21.68 -3.96 2.47
CA ILE A 282 -22.35 -2.67 2.25
C ILE A 282 -22.04 -1.69 3.39
N GLY A 283 -22.11 -2.14 4.64
CA GLY A 283 -21.71 -1.33 5.81
C GLY A 283 -20.27 -0.85 5.71
N ARG A 284 -19.33 -1.72 5.29
CA ARG A 284 -17.94 -1.34 5.02
C ARG A 284 -17.84 -0.27 3.94
N LEU A 285 -18.54 -0.41 2.83
CA LEU A 285 -18.53 0.60 1.76
C LEU A 285 -19.04 1.97 2.26
N ILE A 286 -20.10 1.97 3.07
CA ILE A 286 -20.63 3.18 3.70
C ILE A 286 -19.59 3.78 4.65
N SER A 287 -18.90 2.95 5.44
CA SER A 287 -17.91 3.40 6.44
C SER A 287 -16.70 4.14 5.86
N ILE A 288 -16.40 3.94 4.56
CA ILE A 288 -15.30 4.62 3.84
C ILE A 288 -15.50 6.15 3.82
N PHE A 289 -16.76 6.62 3.80
CA PHE A 289 -17.10 8.03 3.77
C PHE A 289 -16.92 8.70 5.14
N PRO A 290 -16.55 9.98 5.24
CA PRO A 290 -16.48 10.72 6.51
C PRO A 290 -17.79 10.66 7.31
N SER A 291 -17.69 10.59 8.65
CA SER A 291 -18.86 10.45 9.54
C SER A 291 -19.88 11.57 9.39
N PRO A 292 -19.49 12.85 9.16
CA PRO A 292 -20.44 13.90 8.88
C PRO A 292 -21.33 13.62 7.66
N LEU A 293 -20.80 13.00 6.59
CA LEU A 293 -21.58 12.66 5.40
C LEU A 293 -22.54 11.50 5.68
N ILE A 294 -22.10 10.50 6.43
CA ILE A 294 -22.96 9.36 6.79
C ILE A 294 -24.12 9.83 7.68
N ASN A 295 -23.84 10.70 8.66
CA ASN A 295 -24.83 11.20 9.61
C ASN A 295 -25.94 12.05 8.96
N LEU A 296 -25.73 12.55 7.73
CA LEU A 296 -26.79 13.20 6.94
C LEU A 296 -27.87 12.20 6.49
N ILE A 297 -27.48 10.94 6.25
CA ILE A 297 -28.37 9.88 5.74
C ILE A 297 -28.85 8.98 6.88
N ASN A 298 -27.92 8.56 7.75
CA ASN A 298 -28.22 7.66 8.86
C ASN A 298 -27.43 8.07 10.11
N LYS A 299 -28.09 8.80 11.03
CA LYS A 299 -27.51 9.21 12.33
C LYS A 299 -27.19 8.04 13.27
N LYS A 300 -27.76 6.86 13.04
CA LYS A 300 -27.56 5.66 13.86
C LYS A 300 -26.47 4.73 13.33
N PHE A 301 -25.85 5.06 12.19
CA PHE A 301 -24.81 4.21 11.63
C PHE A 301 -23.55 4.25 12.50
N ASP A 302 -23.22 3.13 13.15
CA ASP A 302 -21.96 3.01 13.85
C ASP A 302 -20.87 2.51 12.90
N LYS A 303 -19.96 3.42 12.55
CA LYS A 303 -18.79 3.08 11.75
C LYS A 303 -17.87 2.05 12.40
N LYS A 304 -17.79 2.04 13.73
CA LYS A 304 -16.84 1.19 14.46
C LYS A 304 -17.13 -0.29 14.18
N GLU A 305 -18.39 -0.67 14.00
CA GLU A 305 -18.80 -2.04 13.66
C GLU A 305 -18.19 -2.55 12.33
N TYR A 306 -17.82 -1.65 11.42
CA TYR A 306 -17.42 -2.02 10.06
C TYR A 306 -15.94 -1.77 9.75
N ILE A 307 -15.23 -0.91 10.50
CA ILE A 307 -13.86 -0.51 10.12
C ILE A 307 -12.79 -1.57 10.44
N PHE A 308 -13.00 -2.37 11.50
CA PHE A 308 -11.94 -3.24 12.04
C PHE A 308 -11.76 -4.58 11.32
N GLU A 309 -12.76 -5.03 10.56
CA GLU A 309 -12.77 -6.38 9.96
C GLU A 309 -13.18 -6.31 8.48
N THR A 310 -12.26 -6.63 7.55
CA THR A 310 -12.59 -6.75 6.12
C THR A 310 -13.63 -7.83 5.88
N THR A 311 -14.32 -7.77 4.75
CA THR A 311 -15.26 -8.83 4.38
C THR A 311 -14.55 -10.17 4.20
N ALA A 312 -13.35 -10.18 3.60
CA ALA A 312 -12.48 -11.36 3.59
C ALA A 312 -12.14 -11.88 5.00
N SER A 313 -11.74 -11.00 5.93
CA SER A 313 -11.48 -11.39 7.33
C SER A 313 -12.74 -11.92 8.01
N LYS A 314 -13.92 -11.32 7.76
CA LYS A 314 -15.21 -11.77 8.31
C LYS A 314 -15.61 -13.14 7.80
N ILE A 315 -15.41 -13.40 6.51
CA ILE A 315 -15.61 -14.74 5.93
C ILE A 315 -14.74 -15.75 6.67
N ASN A 316 -13.48 -15.41 6.95
CA ASN A 316 -12.56 -16.30 7.65
C ASN A 316 -12.87 -16.46 9.15
N ASN A 317 -13.25 -15.38 9.84
CA ASN A 317 -13.62 -15.38 11.25
C ASN A 317 -14.89 -16.19 11.52
N TRP A 318 -15.76 -16.33 10.53
CA TRP A 318 -16.91 -17.23 10.59
C TRP A 318 -16.52 -18.68 10.89
N PHE A 319 -15.33 -19.11 10.43
CA PHE A 319 -14.81 -20.47 10.63
C PHE A 319 -13.99 -20.63 11.88
N ASN A 320 -13.11 -19.65 12.09
CA ASN A 320 -12.20 -19.66 13.19
C ASN A 320 -12.40 -18.35 13.96
N PRO A 321 -13.23 -18.34 15.01
CA PRO A 321 -13.47 -17.14 15.80
C PRO A 321 -12.22 -16.65 16.55
N PHE A 322 -11.17 -17.46 16.62
CA PHE A 322 -9.85 -17.08 17.13
C PHE A 322 -8.91 -16.56 16.02
N TYR A 323 -9.38 -16.51 14.78
CA TYR A 323 -8.64 -15.94 13.66
C TYR A 323 -8.58 -14.43 13.84
N VAL A 324 -7.38 -13.92 14.13
CA VAL A 324 -7.12 -12.49 14.21
C VAL A 324 -6.35 -12.12 12.95
N SER A 325 -7.03 -12.05 11.80
CA SER A 325 -6.39 -11.45 10.62
C SER A 325 -6.56 -9.95 10.58
N ARG A 326 -5.51 -9.31 10.10
CA ARG A 326 -5.52 -7.90 9.74
C ARG A 326 -6.15 -7.76 8.35
N ASN A 327 -6.48 -6.53 7.98
CA ASN A 327 -7.13 -6.14 6.73
C ASN A 327 -6.33 -6.46 5.43
N ASP A 328 -5.27 -7.28 5.50
CA ASP A 328 -4.28 -7.57 4.46
C ASP A 328 -4.37 -8.99 3.89
N VAL A 329 -5.28 -9.82 4.40
CA VAL A 329 -5.47 -11.22 3.97
C VAL A 329 -6.76 -11.36 3.16
N GLY A 330 -6.65 -11.78 1.89
CA GLY A 330 -7.81 -12.09 1.07
C GLY A 330 -7.56 -12.02 -0.44
N SER A 331 -8.65 -12.12 -1.20
CA SER A 331 -8.67 -11.94 -2.66
C SER A 331 -9.98 -11.28 -3.08
N PHE A 332 -9.93 -10.03 -3.56
CA PHE A 332 -11.13 -9.28 -3.91
C PHE A 332 -11.97 -9.99 -4.97
N ILE A 333 -11.33 -10.70 -5.91
CA ILE A 333 -12.05 -11.37 -7.01
C ILE A 333 -12.73 -12.65 -6.50
N ALA A 334 -12.10 -13.35 -5.55
CA ALA A 334 -12.72 -14.48 -4.87
C ALA A 334 -13.88 -14.04 -3.97
N GLU A 335 -13.72 -12.93 -3.25
CA GLU A 335 -14.80 -12.29 -2.46
C GLU A 335 -15.96 -11.84 -3.36
N ALA A 336 -15.66 -11.21 -4.51
CA ALA A 336 -16.70 -10.81 -5.46
C ALA A 336 -17.48 -12.04 -5.98
N TYR A 337 -16.80 -13.16 -6.24
CA TYR A 337 -17.47 -14.41 -6.61
C TYR A 337 -18.25 -15.01 -5.43
N PHE A 338 -17.74 -14.88 -4.21
CA PHE A 338 -18.46 -15.26 -3.00
C PHE A 338 -19.82 -14.56 -2.94
N LEU A 339 -19.84 -13.24 -3.11
CA LEU A 339 -21.04 -12.41 -2.99
C LEU A 339 -21.97 -12.46 -4.21
N PHE A 340 -21.42 -12.51 -5.42
CA PHE A 340 -22.16 -12.27 -6.67
C PHE A 340 -22.01 -13.39 -7.72
N GLY A 341 -21.31 -14.48 -7.41
CA GLY A 341 -21.05 -15.56 -8.36
C GLY A 341 -20.28 -15.06 -9.60
N TYR A 342 -20.63 -15.56 -10.79
CA TYR A 342 -19.96 -15.19 -12.04
C TYR A 342 -20.16 -13.73 -12.45
N PHE A 343 -21.09 -13.00 -11.83
CA PHE A 343 -21.21 -11.55 -12.02
C PHE A 343 -19.96 -10.79 -11.53
N SER A 344 -19.12 -11.43 -10.70
CA SER A 344 -17.78 -10.94 -10.31
C SER A 344 -16.90 -10.54 -11.50
N PHE A 345 -17.04 -11.19 -12.66
CA PHE A 345 -16.29 -10.82 -13.86
C PHE A 345 -16.74 -9.48 -14.45
N ILE A 346 -18.05 -9.17 -14.41
CA ILE A 346 -18.58 -7.87 -14.83
C ILE A 346 -18.07 -6.78 -13.89
N ILE A 347 -18.07 -7.06 -12.58
CA ILE A 347 -17.48 -6.17 -11.57
C ILE A 347 -16.01 -5.91 -11.88
N LEU A 348 -15.22 -6.94 -12.18
CA LEU A 348 -13.81 -6.81 -12.57
C LEU A 348 -13.63 -5.90 -13.79
N ILE A 349 -14.44 -6.07 -14.85
CA ILE A 349 -14.38 -5.24 -16.05
C ILE A 349 -14.68 -3.76 -15.72
N ILE A 350 -15.72 -3.49 -14.94
CA ILE A 350 -16.11 -2.13 -14.56
C ILE A 350 -15.00 -1.47 -13.75
N PHE A 351 -14.54 -2.12 -12.67
CA PHE A 351 -13.50 -1.55 -11.81
C PHE A 351 -12.18 -1.38 -12.55
N SER A 352 -11.76 -2.37 -13.34
CA SER A 352 -10.51 -2.24 -14.10
C SER A 352 -10.55 -1.09 -15.09
N THR A 353 -11.67 -0.89 -15.79
CA THR A 353 -11.88 0.25 -16.68
C THR A 353 -11.78 1.59 -15.93
N ILE A 354 -12.42 1.71 -14.76
CA ILE A 354 -12.35 2.92 -13.92
C ILE A 354 -10.89 3.18 -13.49
N TYR A 355 -10.18 2.15 -13.05
CA TYR A 355 -8.79 2.27 -12.61
C TYR A 355 -7.84 2.67 -13.75
N PHE A 356 -7.97 2.06 -14.93
CA PHE A 356 -7.19 2.46 -16.09
C PHE A 356 -7.46 3.92 -16.46
N TYR A 357 -8.73 4.34 -16.45
CA TYR A 357 -9.14 5.72 -16.71
C TYR A 357 -8.52 6.72 -15.74
N ILE A 358 -8.49 6.40 -14.45
CA ILE A 358 -7.89 7.25 -13.42
C ILE A 358 -6.37 7.29 -13.55
N ILE A 359 -5.70 6.15 -13.76
CA ILE A 359 -4.24 6.10 -13.90
C ILE A 359 -3.78 6.91 -15.12
N ASP A 360 -4.42 6.73 -16.27
CA ASP A 360 -4.11 7.49 -17.50
C ASP A 360 -4.30 8.99 -17.31
N SER A 361 -5.23 9.42 -16.44
CA SER A 361 -5.46 10.85 -16.16
C SER A 361 -4.28 11.56 -15.49
N PHE A 362 -3.33 10.83 -14.92
CA PHE A 362 -2.13 11.39 -14.28
C PHE A 362 -0.89 11.38 -15.19
N PHE A 363 -1.03 11.00 -16.45
CA PHE A 363 0.02 11.05 -17.44
C PHE A 363 -0.37 11.99 -18.58
N SER A 364 0.41 13.06 -18.78
CA SER A 364 0.23 13.94 -19.92
C SER A 364 1.03 13.39 -21.11
N LYS A 365 0.34 12.80 -22.09
CA LYS A 365 0.96 12.30 -23.32
C LYS A 365 1.65 13.40 -24.11
N SER A 366 1.00 14.57 -24.25
CA SER A 366 1.52 15.72 -25.01
C SER A 366 2.87 16.22 -24.51
N ASN A 367 3.06 16.24 -23.18
CA ASN A 367 4.27 16.76 -22.56
C ASN A 367 5.23 15.63 -22.14
N GLY A 368 4.74 14.39 -22.15
CA GLY A 368 5.42 13.25 -21.57
C GLY A 368 5.71 13.45 -20.08
N ILE A 369 4.80 13.99 -19.28
CA ILE A 369 5.05 14.27 -17.85
C ILE A 369 4.09 13.46 -16.99
N PHE A 370 4.63 12.88 -15.91
CA PHE A 370 3.84 12.24 -14.86
C PHE A 370 3.49 13.24 -13.76
N SER A 371 2.26 13.14 -13.24
CA SER A 371 1.93 13.78 -11.97
C SER A 371 2.67 13.11 -10.82
N ILE A 372 3.21 13.91 -9.90
CA ILE A 372 3.80 13.42 -8.65
C ILE A 372 2.81 12.59 -7.83
N ILE A 373 1.51 12.90 -7.93
CA ILE A 373 0.45 12.19 -7.23
C ILE A 373 0.37 10.73 -7.66
N LEU A 374 0.50 10.44 -8.97
CA LEU A 374 0.48 9.06 -9.46
C LEU A 374 1.57 8.25 -8.78
N LEU A 375 2.78 8.80 -8.75
CA LEU A 375 3.96 8.12 -8.22
C LEU A 375 3.83 7.87 -6.71
N ILE A 376 3.23 8.80 -5.96
CA ILE A 376 2.87 8.57 -4.57
C ILE A 376 1.82 7.46 -4.46
N THR A 377 0.79 7.46 -5.30
CA THR A 377 -0.30 6.47 -5.24
C THR A 377 0.09 5.07 -5.71
N LEU A 378 1.15 4.94 -6.53
CA LEU A 378 1.63 3.67 -7.06
C LEU A 378 2.01 2.69 -5.97
N PHE A 379 2.62 3.17 -4.87
CA PHE A 379 3.14 2.30 -3.82
C PHE A 379 3.26 3.02 -2.46
N HIS A 380 2.16 3.09 -1.69
CA HIS A 380 2.11 3.83 -0.41
C HIS A 380 1.48 3.09 0.78
N SER A 381 0.79 1.98 0.54
CA SER A 381 0.07 1.20 1.56
C SER A 381 -0.10 -0.25 1.08
N SER A 382 -0.59 -1.16 1.92
CA SER A 382 -0.86 -2.56 1.58
C SER A 382 -1.85 -2.76 0.42
N THR A 383 -2.53 -1.70 -0.04
CA THR A 383 -3.49 -1.73 -1.15
C THR A 383 -3.15 -0.69 -2.20
N HIS A 384 -1.89 -0.56 -2.61
CA HIS A 384 -1.48 0.50 -3.54
C HIS A 384 -1.87 0.20 -5.01
N MET A 385 -1.85 1.23 -5.88
CA MET A 385 -2.34 1.08 -7.27
C MET A 385 -1.63 -0.02 -8.06
N ALA A 386 -0.32 -0.23 -7.83
CA ALA A 386 0.43 -1.24 -8.57
C ALA A 386 -0.02 -2.69 -8.29
N ILE A 387 -0.71 -2.96 -7.17
CA ILE A 387 -1.27 -4.30 -6.84
C ILE A 387 -2.78 -4.25 -6.63
N ILE A 388 -3.47 -3.29 -7.24
CA ILE A 388 -4.89 -3.05 -6.95
C ILE A 388 -5.77 -4.27 -7.24
N PHE A 389 -5.43 -5.08 -8.26
CA PHE A 389 -6.14 -6.32 -8.58
C PHE A 389 -5.64 -7.54 -7.79
N ALA A 390 -4.71 -7.36 -6.87
CA ALA A 390 -4.37 -8.33 -5.82
C ALA A 390 -4.86 -7.84 -4.45
N ALA A 391 -5.77 -6.86 -4.43
CA ALA A 391 -6.39 -6.36 -3.22
C ALA A 391 -7.06 -7.48 -2.41
N PRO A 392 -7.03 -7.41 -1.07
CA PRO A 392 -7.57 -8.46 -0.21
C PRO A 392 -9.10 -8.50 -0.19
N SER A 393 -9.78 -7.36 -0.40
CA SER A 393 -11.24 -7.28 -0.35
C SER A 393 -11.82 -6.22 -1.29
N PHE A 394 -13.12 -6.30 -1.59
CA PHE A 394 -13.78 -5.38 -2.51
C PHE A 394 -13.79 -3.93 -2.00
N ASP A 395 -13.98 -3.72 -0.69
CA ASP A 395 -14.01 -2.38 -0.09
C ASP A 395 -12.68 -1.62 -0.23
N THR A 396 -11.56 -2.33 -0.28
CA THR A 396 -10.24 -1.70 -0.45
C THR A 396 -10.10 -1.04 -1.82
N LEU A 397 -10.78 -1.54 -2.86
CA LEU A 397 -10.83 -0.87 -4.16
C LEU A 397 -11.48 0.51 -4.04
N ILE A 398 -12.58 0.64 -3.31
CA ILE A 398 -13.27 1.94 -3.15
C ILE A 398 -12.47 2.85 -2.21
N TYR A 399 -11.88 2.28 -1.17
CA TYR A 399 -11.01 3.00 -0.23
C TYR A 399 -9.83 3.67 -0.95
N ASN A 400 -9.23 2.99 -1.92
CA ASN A 400 -8.14 3.55 -2.73
C ASN A 400 -8.58 4.72 -3.59
N LEU A 401 -9.77 4.66 -4.20
CA LEU A 401 -10.31 5.80 -4.95
C LEU A 401 -10.48 7.02 -4.06
N ARG A 402 -11.00 6.84 -2.84
CA ARG A 402 -11.08 7.91 -1.84
C ARG A 402 -9.71 8.44 -1.46
N ASN A 403 -8.71 7.58 -1.28
CA ASN A 403 -7.36 7.98 -0.91
C ASN A 403 -6.71 8.85 -1.98
N ILE A 404 -6.90 8.55 -3.26
CA ILE A 404 -6.38 9.40 -4.35
C ILE A 404 -6.89 10.83 -4.21
N ILE A 405 -8.20 10.99 -3.98
CA ILE A 405 -8.83 12.30 -3.78
C ILE A 405 -8.23 12.98 -2.54
N GLN A 406 -8.10 12.26 -1.43
CA GLN A 406 -7.51 12.78 -0.19
C GLN A 406 -6.06 13.24 -0.40
N ILE A 407 -5.24 12.46 -1.13
CA ILE A 407 -3.84 12.78 -1.42
C ILE A 407 -3.76 14.05 -2.27
N ILE A 408 -4.61 14.20 -3.29
CA ILE A 408 -4.66 15.41 -4.11
C ILE A 408 -4.99 16.63 -3.24
N ILE A 409 -6.02 16.53 -2.41
CA ILE A 409 -6.47 17.63 -1.54
C ILE A 409 -5.35 18.03 -0.57
N LEU A 410 -4.75 17.06 0.13
CA LEU A 410 -3.67 17.33 1.09
C LEU A 410 -2.46 17.96 0.38
N PHE A 411 -2.02 17.38 -0.74
CA PHE A 411 -0.90 17.91 -1.51
C PHE A 411 -1.13 19.37 -1.93
N LYS A 412 -2.32 19.69 -2.45
CA LYS A 412 -2.66 21.04 -2.94
C LYS A 412 -2.81 22.06 -1.82
N ILE A 413 -3.37 21.67 -0.68
CA ILE A 413 -3.42 22.55 0.50
C ILE A 413 -2.00 22.93 0.92
N PHE A 414 -1.09 21.97 1.01
CA PHE A 414 0.30 22.24 1.42
C PHE A 414 1.10 23.02 0.38
N GLU A 415 0.89 22.76 -0.91
CA GLU A 415 1.48 23.56 -1.98
C GLU A 415 1.02 25.02 -1.92
N TRP A 416 -0.28 25.25 -1.70
CA TRP A 416 -0.83 26.59 -1.53
C TRP A 416 -0.30 27.31 -0.29
N VAL A 417 -0.23 26.62 0.86
CA VAL A 417 0.36 27.19 2.08
C VAL A 417 1.82 27.55 1.83
N SER A 418 2.61 26.64 1.26
CA SER A 418 4.04 26.87 1.02
C SER A 418 4.28 28.06 0.08
N THR A 419 3.49 28.22 -0.98
CA THR A 419 3.67 29.32 -1.94
C THR A 419 3.37 30.68 -1.33
N LYS A 420 2.35 30.79 -0.46
CA LYS A 420 2.05 32.03 0.28
C LYS A 420 3.18 32.47 1.22
N PHE A 421 3.86 31.52 1.87
CA PHE A 421 4.98 31.85 2.77
C PHE A 421 6.26 32.20 2.01
N THR A 422 6.43 31.74 0.76
CA THR A 422 7.64 31.99 -0.02
C THR A 422 7.57 33.22 -0.91
N ASN A 423 6.37 33.62 -1.33
CA ASN A 423 6.16 34.79 -2.20
C ASN A 423 6.04 36.12 -1.43
N LYS A 424 6.13 36.09 -0.09
CA LYS A 424 6.43 37.28 0.72
C LYS A 424 7.94 37.51 0.72
N LYS A 425 8.47 38.00 -0.40
CA LYS A 425 9.77 38.66 -0.47
C LYS A 425 9.66 39.87 -1.38
#